data_AF-A0A2L1UTC1-F1
#
_entry.id   AF-A0A2L1UTC1-F1
#
_cell.length_a   1.000
_cell.length_b   1.000
_cell.length_c   1.000
_cell.angle_alpha   90.00
_cell.angle_beta   90.00
_cell.angle_gamma   90.00
#
_symmetry.space_group_name_H-M   'P 1'
#
loop_
_entity.id
_entity.type
_entity.pdbx_description
1 polymer ?
#
loop_
_entity_poly.entity_id
_entity_poly.type
_entity_poly.pdbx_seq_one_letter_code
_entity_poly.pdbx_strand_id
1 'polypeptide(L)'
;MRVAAYIILFFAAALFGGYYLGEYQHGLDETAQENLRGAITAFSFLTVYMLWFSFLYERKSFYCAIPAGIAWALMGDTLAIPFWMVTVSLILSLLTQFRSGLVWKSLLWAVAAYCYSDIYSFSPYLLFYGIAVAIVLIGWKVISIYDNLEEEPVSRKNDEKIQSSFSAPTEETVTSSYRPPADDMPALQPEPTYVQGPEPHIQSYYRPPRDPDIETPKVTPVVRKQASFNDLKSDDYAGILNLLDKKSAALPPALQTELDGLVRNGRLILQSMKDDPEDVKPGTAFLNRYLSAVIRVVEQSERQNLPENAPQSSPVLERCFTALQALHSAFVQQLAQLQENDQLKFDVEMSTLDSLLRTDGFK
;
A
#
# COMPACT_ATOMS: atom_id res chain seq x y z
N MET A 1 -15.58 -8.63 -26.78
CA MET A 1 -14.63 -7.55 -27.14
C MET A 1 -13.16 -7.98 -27.20
N ARG A 2 -12.63 -8.83 -26.29
CA ARG A 2 -11.20 -9.20 -26.27
C ARG A 2 -10.70 -9.90 -27.54
N VAL A 3 -11.49 -10.79 -28.12
CA VAL A 3 -11.12 -11.51 -29.37
C VAL A 3 -10.96 -10.56 -30.56
N ALA A 4 -11.86 -9.58 -30.69
CA ALA A 4 -11.78 -8.58 -31.77
C ALA A 4 -10.50 -7.73 -31.67
N ALA A 5 -10.07 -7.38 -30.45
CA ALA A 5 -8.83 -6.64 -30.24
C ALA A 5 -7.59 -7.44 -30.66
N TYR A 6 -7.53 -8.75 -30.34
CA TYR A 6 -6.42 -9.60 -30.79
C TYR A 6 -6.38 -9.78 -32.31
N ILE A 7 -7.54 -9.88 -32.96
CA ILE A 7 -7.62 -9.95 -34.43
C ILE A 7 -7.10 -8.65 -35.05
N ILE A 8 -7.54 -7.49 -34.56
CA ILE A 8 -7.05 -6.19 -35.02
C ILE A 8 -5.54 -6.09 -34.83
N LEU A 9 -5.02 -6.55 -33.68
CA LEU A 9 -3.58 -6.52 -33.41
C LEU A 9 -2.78 -7.40 -34.36
N PHE A 10 -3.30 -8.58 -34.66
CA PHE A 10 -2.68 -9.51 -35.58
C PHE A 10 -2.55 -8.89 -36.97
N PHE A 11 -3.62 -8.27 -37.47
CA PHE A 11 -3.58 -7.56 -38.75
C PHE A 11 -2.67 -6.32 -38.71
N ALA A 12 -2.67 -5.56 -37.62
CA ALA A 12 -1.77 -4.41 -37.47
C ALA A 12 -0.29 -4.83 -37.49
N ALA A 13 0.07 -5.89 -36.77
CA ALA A 13 1.43 -6.44 -36.77
C ALA A 13 1.84 -7.00 -38.14
N ALA A 14 0.92 -7.70 -38.82
CA ALA A 14 1.15 -8.23 -40.16
C ALA A 14 1.37 -7.12 -41.20
N LEU A 15 0.56 -6.06 -41.15
CA LEU A 15 0.69 -4.90 -42.03
C LEU A 15 1.98 -4.12 -41.76
N PHE A 16 2.32 -3.93 -40.48
CA PHE A 16 3.56 -3.25 -40.08
C PHE A 16 4.80 -4.01 -40.58
N GLY A 17 4.90 -5.30 -40.28
CA GLY A 17 6.03 -6.12 -40.74
C GLY A 17 6.11 -6.25 -42.26
N GLY A 18 4.96 -6.35 -42.94
CA GLY A 18 4.88 -6.42 -44.39
C GLY A 18 5.31 -5.13 -45.09
N TYR A 19 5.02 -3.97 -44.52
CA TYR A 19 5.38 -2.67 -45.09
C TYR A 19 6.90 -2.46 -45.14
N TYR A 20 7.60 -2.79 -44.05
CA TYR A 20 9.05 -2.60 -43.96
C TYR A 20 9.87 -3.73 -44.59
N LEU A 21 9.25 -4.86 -44.93
CA LEU A 21 9.97 -6.01 -45.48
C LEU A 21 10.72 -5.68 -46.78
N GLY A 22 10.12 -4.88 -47.67
CA GLY A 22 10.72 -4.52 -48.96
C GLY A 22 11.92 -3.57 -48.84
N GLU A 23 11.94 -2.71 -47.82
CA GLU A 23 13.04 -1.74 -47.61
C GLU A 23 14.31 -2.44 -47.10
N TYR A 24 14.16 -3.48 -46.27
CA TYR A 24 15.29 -4.18 -45.65
C TYR A 24 15.79 -5.38 -46.46
N GLN A 25 15.00 -5.88 -47.42
CA GLN A 25 15.40 -7.00 -48.30
C GLN A 25 16.23 -6.56 -49.51
N HIS A 26 16.30 -5.25 -49.81
CA HIS A 26 16.92 -4.77 -51.03
C HIS A 26 18.45 -5.04 -51.05
N GLY A 27 18.89 -5.83 -52.03
CA GLY A 27 20.32 -6.12 -52.24
C GLY A 27 20.88 -7.35 -51.50
N LEU A 28 20.02 -8.17 -50.87
CA LEU A 28 20.41 -9.42 -50.20
C LEU A 28 20.25 -10.64 -51.11
N ASP A 29 21.05 -11.68 -50.87
CA ASP A 29 20.91 -12.99 -51.52
C ASP A 29 19.66 -13.74 -51.07
N GLU A 30 19.15 -14.68 -51.87
CA GLU A 30 17.86 -15.37 -51.66
C GLU A 30 17.78 -16.07 -50.29
N THR A 31 18.87 -16.69 -49.87
CA THR A 31 18.99 -17.34 -48.55
C THR A 31 18.98 -16.33 -47.38
N ALA A 32 19.58 -15.15 -47.56
CA ALA A 32 19.57 -14.10 -46.56
C ALA A 32 18.21 -13.39 -46.49
N GLN A 33 17.51 -13.29 -47.61
CA GLN A 33 16.16 -12.71 -47.67
C GLN A 33 15.14 -13.56 -46.91
N GLU A 34 15.19 -14.89 -46.99
CA GLU A 34 14.28 -15.78 -46.26
C GLU A 34 14.50 -15.69 -44.74
N ASN A 35 15.75 -15.73 -44.29
CA ASN A 35 16.08 -15.60 -42.87
C ASN A 35 15.67 -14.23 -42.30
N LEU A 36 15.98 -13.14 -43.04
CA LEU A 36 15.61 -11.78 -42.64
C LEU A 36 14.10 -11.59 -42.62
N ARG A 37 13.35 -12.20 -43.56
CA ARG A 37 11.89 -12.17 -43.58
C ARG A 37 11.28 -12.83 -42.35
N GLY A 38 11.79 -14.00 -41.97
CA GLY A 38 11.39 -14.69 -40.74
C GLY A 38 11.64 -13.81 -39.51
N ALA A 39 12.83 -13.19 -39.43
CA ALA A 39 13.20 -12.31 -38.32
C ALA A 39 12.31 -11.06 -38.24
N ILE A 40 12.11 -10.33 -39.34
CA ILE A 40 11.28 -9.09 -39.37
C ILE A 40 9.83 -9.39 -39.01
N THR A 41 9.27 -10.48 -39.52
CA THR A 41 7.89 -10.85 -39.22
C THR A 41 7.73 -11.25 -37.75
N ALA A 42 8.57 -12.16 -37.24
CA ALA A 42 8.55 -12.56 -35.84
C ALA A 42 8.75 -11.36 -34.89
N PHE A 43 9.74 -10.51 -35.20
CA PHE A 43 10.03 -9.29 -34.45
C PHE A 43 8.83 -8.32 -34.40
N SER A 44 8.17 -8.10 -35.53
CA SER A 44 7.01 -7.21 -35.64
C SER A 44 5.83 -7.73 -34.80
N PHE A 45 5.55 -9.04 -34.87
CA PHE A 45 4.48 -9.66 -34.08
C PHE A 45 4.77 -9.61 -32.58
N LEU A 46 6.00 -9.96 -32.17
CA LEU A 46 6.40 -9.96 -30.76
C LEU A 46 6.32 -8.56 -30.15
N THR A 47 6.88 -7.56 -30.82
CA THR A 47 6.94 -6.20 -30.28
C THR A 47 5.55 -5.55 -30.21
N VAL A 48 4.70 -5.72 -31.23
CA VAL A 48 3.32 -5.21 -31.21
C VAL A 48 2.48 -5.90 -30.13
N TYR A 49 2.61 -7.23 -29.99
CA TYR A 49 1.94 -7.97 -28.92
C TYR A 49 2.35 -7.48 -27.52
N MET A 50 3.65 -7.30 -27.29
CA MET A 50 4.17 -6.81 -26.01
C MET A 50 3.77 -5.37 -25.73
N LEU A 51 3.71 -4.53 -26.77
CA LEU A 51 3.28 -3.14 -26.64
C LEU A 51 1.81 -3.05 -26.24
N TRP A 52 0.97 -3.90 -26.85
CA TRP A 52 -0.43 -4.03 -26.48
C TRP A 52 -0.63 -4.52 -25.05
N PHE A 53 0.13 -5.53 -24.64
CA PHE A 53 0.10 -5.99 -23.25
C PHE A 53 0.48 -4.87 -22.28
N SER A 54 1.54 -4.10 -22.62
CA SER A 54 1.97 -2.95 -21.82
C SER A 54 0.90 -1.86 -21.75
N PHE A 55 0.20 -1.60 -22.86
CA PHE A 55 -0.92 -0.65 -22.90
C PHE A 55 -2.10 -1.07 -22.01
N LEU A 56 -2.44 -2.37 -21.98
CA LEU A 56 -3.57 -2.86 -21.20
C LEU A 56 -3.28 -2.94 -19.69
N TYR A 57 -2.10 -3.45 -19.31
CA TYR A 57 -1.80 -3.83 -17.94
C TYR A 57 -0.80 -2.89 -17.23
N GLU A 58 0.04 -2.16 -17.97
CA GLU A 58 1.17 -1.38 -17.43
C GLU A 58 1.14 0.07 -17.98
N ARG A 59 -0.01 0.74 -17.83
CA ARG A 59 -0.27 2.08 -18.40
C ARG A 59 0.80 3.12 -18.02
N LYS A 60 1.21 3.18 -16.75
CA LYS A 60 2.23 4.13 -16.27
C LYS A 60 3.56 3.94 -17.04
N SER A 61 4.06 2.70 -17.13
CA SER A 61 5.29 2.38 -17.87
C SER A 61 5.17 2.56 -19.37
N PHE A 62 3.98 2.33 -19.95
CA PHE A 62 3.72 2.53 -21.37
C PHE A 62 3.79 4.01 -21.77
N TYR A 63 3.18 4.92 -21.00
CA TYR A 63 3.21 6.35 -21.33
C TYR A 63 4.65 6.91 -21.31
N CYS A 64 5.48 6.45 -20.36
CA CYS A 64 6.89 6.82 -20.30
C CYS A 64 7.73 6.26 -21.47
N ALA A 65 7.22 5.25 -22.19
CA ALA A 65 7.88 4.69 -23.36
C ALA A 65 7.53 5.43 -24.68
N ILE A 66 6.46 6.23 -24.71
CA ILE A 66 6.08 7.03 -25.90
C ILE A 66 7.21 7.98 -26.37
N PRO A 67 7.90 8.72 -25.49
CA PRO A 67 9.06 9.52 -25.88
C PRO A 67 10.17 8.72 -26.57
N ALA A 68 10.37 7.44 -26.21
CA ALA A 68 11.33 6.58 -26.88
C ALA A 68 10.88 6.29 -28.32
N GLY A 69 9.60 6.02 -28.53
CA GLY A 69 9.07 5.84 -29.89
C GLY A 69 9.22 7.10 -30.75
N ILE A 70 8.97 8.27 -30.19
CA ILE A 70 9.15 9.56 -30.88
C ILE A 70 10.63 9.81 -31.22
N ALA A 71 11.55 9.54 -30.29
CA ALA A 71 12.98 9.70 -30.52
C ALA A 71 13.48 8.83 -31.68
N TRP A 72 13.01 7.57 -31.76
CA TRP A 72 13.35 6.68 -32.87
C TRP A 72 12.68 7.07 -34.19
N ALA A 73 11.44 7.57 -34.15
CA ALA A 73 10.77 8.09 -35.34
C ALA A 73 11.53 9.27 -35.97
N LEU A 74 12.08 10.17 -35.15
CA LEU A 74 12.89 11.30 -35.62
C LEU A 74 14.21 10.88 -36.27
N MET A 75 14.72 9.70 -35.92
CA MET A 75 15.96 9.14 -36.47
C MET A 75 15.74 8.33 -37.76
N GLY A 76 14.49 8.15 -38.19
CA GLY A 76 14.14 7.49 -39.45
C GLY A 76 14.06 5.95 -39.37
N ASP A 77 14.39 5.34 -38.22
CA ASP A 77 14.35 3.89 -38.04
C ASP A 77 12.99 3.46 -37.47
N THR A 78 12.01 3.35 -38.36
CA THR A 78 10.61 3.14 -37.98
C THR A 78 10.35 1.69 -37.52
N LEU A 79 11.11 0.72 -38.05
CA LEU A 79 11.00 -0.69 -37.67
C LEU A 79 11.42 -0.91 -36.20
N ALA A 80 12.42 -0.18 -35.71
CA ALA A 80 12.92 -0.31 -34.35
C ALA A 80 12.03 0.34 -33.27
N ILE A 81 11.13 1.27 -33.65
CA ILE A 81 10.24 2.01 -32.72
C ILE A 81 9.54 1.09 -31.71
N PRO A 82 8.73 0.08 -32.13
CA PRO A 82 7.98 -0.73 -31.18
C PRO A 82 8.89 -1.53 -30.25
N PHE A 83 10.07 -1.95 -30.71
CA PHE A 83 11.05 -2.64 -29.88
C PHE A 83 11.61 -1.75 -28.78
N TRP A 84 12.03 -0.53 -29.11
CA TRP A 84 12.59 0.38 -28.12
C TRP A 84 11.54 0.90 -27.14
N MET A 85 10.30 1.08 -27.60
CA MET A 85 9.16 1.35 -26.71
C MET A 85 8.94 0.20 -25.72
N VAL A 86 8.91 -1.05 -26.18
CA VAL A 86 8.76 -2.22 -25.31
C VAL A 86 9.95 -2.35 -24.36
N THR A 87 11.17 -2.09 -24.83
CA THR A 87 12.40 -2.18 -24.04
C THR A 87 12.40 -1.17 -22.90
N VAL A 88 12.12 0.10 -23.20
CA VAL A 88 12.01 1.14 -22.17
C VAL A 88 10.89 0.82 -21.19
N SER A 89 9.72 0.41 -21.67
CA SER A 89 8.59 0.00 -20.82
C SER A 89 8.94 -1.18 -19.90
N LEU A 90 9.64 -2.19 -20.42
CA LEU A 90 10.06 -3.36 -19.65
C LEU A 90 11.09 -2.99 -18.57
N ILE A 91 12.11 -2.21 -18.90
CA ILE A 91 13.13 -1.78 -17.95
C ILE A 91 12.48 -0.94 -16.83
N LEU A 92 11.59 -0.02 -17.19
CA LEU A 92 10.87 0.79 -16.20
C LEU A 92 10.02 -0.09 -15.26
N SER A 93 9.36 -1.10 -15.82
CA SER A 93 8.54 -2.01 -15.03
C SER A 93 9.38 -2.90 -14.12
N LEU A 94 10.55 -3.36 -14.58
CA LEU A 94 11.52 -4.10 -13.76
C LEU A 94 12.06 -3.26 -12.60
N LEU A 95 12.31 -1.97 -12.82
CA LEU A 95 12.84 -1.06 -11.80
C LEU A 95 11.80 -0.64 -10.75
N THR A 96 10.52 -0.61 -11.12
CA THR A 96 9.46 -0.08 -10.27
C THR A 96 8.64 -1.16 -9.57
N GLN A 97 8.39 -2.30 -10.22
CA GLN A 97 7.50 -3.35 -9.68
C GLN A 97 7.94 -4.75 -10.12
N PHE A 98 8.57 -5.50 -9.21
CA PHE A 98 8.93 -6.89 -9.50
C PHE A 98 7.70 -7.82 -9.38
N ARG A 99 7.19 -8.32 -10.51
CA ARG A 99 6.04 -9.24 -10.57
C ARG A 99 6.38 -10.50 -11.37
N SER A 100 5.77 -11.64 -11.04
CA SER A 100 5.98 -12.91 -11.77
C SER A 100 5.63 -12.81 -13.27
N GLY A 101 4.66 -11.97 -13.63
CA GLY A 101 4.32 -11.68 -15.03
C GLY A 101 5.46 -11.02 -15.84
N LEU A 102 6.41 -10.34 -15.18
CA LEU A 102 7.56 -9.75 -15.86
C LEU A 102 8.56 -10.80 -16.33
N VAL A 103 8.65 -11.97 -15.70
CA VAL A 103 9.57 -13.04 -16.14
C VAL A 103 9.18 -13.53 -17.53
N TRP A 104 7.88 -13.74 -17.76
CA TRP A 104 7.35 -14.10 -19.07
C TRP A 104 7.59 -13.00 -20.11
N LYS A 105 7.38 -11.75 -19.71
CA LYS A 105 7.62 -10.57 -20.57
C LYS A 105 9.11 -10.45 -20.94
N SER A 106 10.03 -10.66 -20.00
CA SER A 106 11.48 -10.67 -20.26
C SER A 106 11.91 -11.79 -21.20
N LEU A 107 11.27 -12.96 -21.11
CA LEU A 107 11.53 -14.08 -22.03
C LEU A 107 11.09 -13.72 -23.45
N LEU A 108 9.87 -13.20 -23.63
CA LEU A 108 9.38 -12.74 -24.94
C LEU A 108 10.25 -11.61 -25.51
N TRP A 109 10.72 -10.69 -24.65
CA TRP A 109 11.65 -9.66 -25.05
C TRP A 109 13.00 -10.23 -25.49
N ALA A 110 13.53 -11.25 -24.83
CA ALA A 110 14.79 -11.88 -25.22
C ALA A 110 14.71 -12.52 -26.62
N VAL A 111 13.56 -13.11 -26.96
CA VAL A 111 13.29 -13.62 -28.32
C VAL A 111 13.25 -12.46 -29.33
N ALA A 112 12.58 -11.35 -29.00
CA ALA A 112 12.56 -10.17 -29.85
C ALA A 112 13.96 -9.54 -30.01
N ALA A 113 14.78 -9.55 -28.96
CA ALA A 113 16.16 -9.06 -28.97
C ALA A 113 17.08 -9.94 -29.82
N TYR A 114 16.86 -11.26 -29.84
CA TYR A 114 17.55 -12.16 -30.76
C TYR A 114 17.23 -11.80 -32.21
N CYS A 115 15.94 -11.65 -32.56
CA CYS A 115 15.55 -11.21 -33.90
C CYS A 115 16.08 -9.80 -34.24
N TYR A 116 16.15 -8.90 -33.26
CA TYR A 116 16.74 -7.57 -33.44
C TYR A 116 18.23 -7.66 -33.80
N SER A 117 18.98 -8.58 -33.20
CA SER A 117 20.41 -8.76 -33.49
C SER A 117 20.69 -9.32 -34.89
N ASP A 118 19.74 -10.07 -35.46
CA ASP A 118 19.81 -10.53 -36.85
C ASP A 118 19.54 -9.39 -37.86
N ILE A 119 18.75 -8.39 -37.46
CA ILE A 119 18.40 -7.24 -38.31
C ILE A 119 19.43 -6.10 -38.16
N TYR A 120 19.93 -5.87 -36.94
CA TYR A 120 20.82 -4.76 -36.61
C TYR A 120 22.13 -5.26 -35.98
N SER A 121 23.26 -4.87 -36.55
CA SER A 121 24.56 -5.07 -35.90
C SER A 121 24.66 -4.18 -34.66
N PHE A 122 25.06 -4.76 -33.51
CA PHE A 122 25.18 -4.06 -32.21
C PHE A 122 26.13 -2.83 -32.20
N SER A 123 26.92 -2.61 -33.26
CA SER A 123 28.16 -1.81 -33.24
C SER A 123 28.06 -0.29 -33.42
N PRO A 124 27.08 0.34 -34.11
CA PRO A 124 27.12 1.80 -34.30
C PRO A 124 26.17 2.60 -33.39
N TYR A 125 25.39 1.97 -32.53
CA TYR A 125 24.25 2.64 -31.88
C TYR A 125 24.49 3.09 -30.43
N LEU A 126 25.74 3.41 -30.05
CA LEU A 126 26.09 3.86 -28.69
C LEU A 126 25.24 5.06 -28.22
N LEU A 127 24.94 5.97 -29.15
CA LEU A 127 24.07 7.12 -28.93
C LEU A 127 22.62 6.68 -28.59
N PHE A 128 22.11 5.63 -29.24
CA PHE A 128 20.77 5.11 -29.01
C PHE A 128 20.62 4.48 -27.63
N TYR A 129 21.62 3.72 -27.19
CA TYR A 129 21.66 3.19 -25.81
C TYR A 129 21.70 4.33 -24.79
N GLY A 130 22.45 5.40 -25.06
CA GLY A 130 22.50 6.60 -24.20
C GLY A 130 21.14 7.29 -24.07
N ILE A 131 20.41 7.46 -25.18
CA ILE A 131 19.05 8.04 -25.18
C ILE A 131 18.08 7.12 -24.41
N ALA A 132 18.12 5.81 -24.64
CA ALA A 132 17.27 4.86 -23.93
C ALA A 132 17.49 4.93 -22.41
N VAL A 133 18.75 4.97 -21.97
CA VAL A 133 19.10 5.11 -20.54
C VAL A 133 18.58 6.43 -19.98
N ALA A 134 18.76 7.55 -20.69
CA ALA A 134 18.25 8.85 -20.25
C ALA A 134 16.73 8.83 -20.08
N ILE A 135 15.99 8.24 -21.03
CA ILE A 135 14.52 8.11 -20.94
C ILE A 135 14.12 7.23 -19.76
N VAL A 136 14.82 6.12 -19.52
CA VAL A 136 14.58 5.24 -18.36
C VAL A 136 14.81 5.99 -17.05
N LEU A 137 15.89 6.76 -16.92
CA LEU A 137 16.20 7.53 -15.72
C LEU A 137 15.15 8.63 -15.47
N ILE A 138 14.73 9.33 -16.53
CA ILE A 138 13.66 10.33 -16.44
C ILE A 138 12.34 9.66 -16.06
N GLY A 139 11.97 8.57 -16.73
CA GLY A 139 10.74 7.82 -16.45
C GLY A 139 10.72 7.26 -15.03
N TRP A 140 11.84 6.73 -14.54
CA TRP A 140 11.95 6.23 -13.18
C TRP A 140 11.78 7.36 -12.16
N LYS A 141 12.45 8.51 -12.36
CA LYS A 141 12.29 9.68 -11.50
C LYS A 141 10.87 10.22 -11.54
N VAL A 142 10.24 10.28 -12.71
CA VAL A 142 8.84 10.71 -12.89
C VAL A 142 7.90 9.76 -12.14
N ILE A 143 8.01 8.44 -12.32
CA ILE A 143 7.17 7.48 -11.59
C ILE A 143 7.38 7.57 -10.09
N SER A 144 8.63 7.70 -9.63
CA SER A 144 8.94 7.91 -8.22
C SER A 144 8.32 9.20 -7.65
N ILE A 145 8.31 10.29 -8.42
CA ILE A 145 7.66 11.55 -8.01
C ILE A 145 6.14 11.41 -8.01
N TYR A 146 5.56 10.72 -9.01
CA TYR A 146 4.11 10.49 -9.06
C TYR A 146 3.62 9.59 -7.94
N ASP A 147 4.36 8.54 -7.58
CA ASP A 147 4.03 7.71 -6.42
C ASP A 147 4.12 8.54 -5.13
N ASN A 148 5.09 9.44 -4.99
CA ASN A 148 5.16 10.38 -3.86
C ASN A 148 4.03 11.45 -3.85
N LEU A 149 3.48 11.81 -5.02
CA LEU A 149 2.37 12.77 -5.14
C LEU A 149 0.99 12.10 -4.97
N GLU A 150 0.84 10.82 -5.29
CA GLU A 150 -0.38 10.06 -4.97
C GLU A 150 -0.55 9.86 -3.45
N GLU A 151 0.54 9.94 -2.67
CA GLU A 151 0.50 9.92 -1.20
C GLU A 151 0.06 11.26 -0.54
N GLU A 152 0.14 12.41 -1.23
CA GLU A 152 -0.45 13.70 -0.78
C GLU A 152 -1.11 14.44 -1.97
N PRO A 153 -2.46 14.48 -2.15
CA PRO A 153 -3.36 15.32 -1.34
C PRO A 153 -4.84 14.84 -1.27
N VAL A 154 -5.13 13.54 -1.49
CA VAL A 154 -6.52 13.02 -1.45
C VAL A 154 -6.89 12.48 -0.07
N SER A 155 -5.95 11.87 0.66
CA SER A 155 -6.22 11.42 2.04
C SER A 155 -6.55 12.60 2.93
N ARG A 156 -5.70 13.64 2.98
CA ARG A 156 -5.93 14.84 3.82
C ARG A 156 -7.27 15.52 3.58
N LYS A 157 -7.73 15.59 2.32
CA LYS A 157 -8.98 16.27 1.96
C LYS A 157 -10.22 15.44 2.29
N ASN A 158 -10.11 14.12 2.24
CA ASN A 158 -11.16 13.21 2.69
C ASN A 158 -11.17 13.11 4.22
N ASP A 159 -10.01 13.15 4.88
CA ASP A 159 -9.88 13.17 6.33
C ASP A 159 -10.44 14.47 6.93
N GLU A 160 -10.20 15.63 6.30
CA GLU A 160 -10.83 16.91 6.68
C GLU A 160 -12.36 16.91 6.47
N LYS A 161 -12.84 16.33 5.36
CA LYS A 161 -14.29 16.26 5.07
C LYS A 161 -15.02 15.26 5.98
N ILE A 162 -14.34 14.19 6.41
CA ILE A 162 -14.86 13.22 7.37
C ILE A 162 -14.82 13.82 8.79
N GLN A 163 -13.76 14.54 9.18
CA GLN A 163 -13.71 15.26 10.46
C GLN A 163 -14.74 16.40 10.54
N SER A 164 -15.00 17.15 9.46
CA SER A 164 -16.02 18.21 9.49
C SER A 164 -17.45 17.66 9.59
N SER A 165 -17.68 16.42 9.17
CA SER A 165 -18.96 15.72 9.31
C SER A 165 -19.21 15.15 10.70
N PHE A 166 -18.16 15.04 11.53
CA PHE A 166 -18.23 14.68 12.96
C PHE A 166 -18.11 15.92 13.84
N SER A 167 -18.92 16.95 13.56
CA SER A 167 -19.21 17.97 14.58
C SER A 167 -20.26 17.40 15.52
N ALA A 168 -19.96 17.35 16.82
CA ALA A 168 -20.92 16.94 17.86
C ALA A 168 -22.21 17.76 17.74
N PRO A 169 -23.40 17.16 17.94
CA PRO A 169 -24.63 17.92 17.92
C PRO A 169 -24.58 18.93 19.06
N THR A 170 -24.66 20.21 18.72
CA THR A 170 -24.88 21.30 19.66
C THR A 170 -26.11 20.97 20.50
N GLU A 171 -25.95 20.89 21.82
CA GLU A 171 -27.08 20.80 22.76
C GLU A 171 -28.00 22.01 22.54
N GLU A 172 -29.11 21.79 21.84
CA GLU A 172 -30.24 22.69 21.88
C GLU A 172 -30.83 22.61 23.29
N THR A 173 -30.66 23.69 24.04
CA THR A 173 -31.30 23.92 25.32
C THR A 173 -32.81 24.01 25.10
N VAL A 174 -33.52 22.87 25.17
CA VAL A 174 -34.97 22.84 25.26
C VAL A 174 -35.37 23.38 26.63
N THR A 175 -35.90 24.59 26.63
CA THR A 175 -36.55 25.22 27.79
C THR A 175 -37.75 24.39 28.22
N SER A 176 -37.57 23.57 29.25
CA SER A 176 -38.67 22.88 29.94
C SER A 176 -39.42 23.87 30.83
N SER A 177 -40.65 24.20 30.43
CA SER A 177 -41.59 24.98 31.23
C SER A 177 -42.30 24.07 32.24
N TYR A 178 -41.69 23.87 33.42
CA TYR A 178 -42.42 23.38 34.59
C TYR A 178 -42.09 24.27 35.78
N ARG A 179 -43.08 25.04 36.24
CA ARG A 179 -43.02 25.94 37.38
C ARG A 179 -43.80 25.30 38.54
N PRO A 180 -43.16 24.95 39.67
CA PRO A 180 -43.89 24.64 40.89
C PRO A 180 -44.49 25.94 41.48
N PRO A 181 -45.66 25.89 42.13
CA PRO A 181 -46.25 27.05 42.78
C PRO A 181 -45.34 27.56 43.90
N ALA A 182 -45.20 28.88 43.97
CA ALA A 182 -44.56 29.56 45.08
C ALA A 182 -45.54 29.62 46.25
N ASP A 183 -45.22 28.92 47.33
CA ASP A 183 -45.50 29.35 48.70
C ASP A 183 -44.63 28.52 49.66
N ASP A 184 -44.17 29.19 50.73
CA ASP A 184 -43.40 28.70 51.88
C ASP A 184 -41.88 28.47 51.70
N MET A 185 -41.12 29.57 51.72
CA MET A 185 -39.70 29.59 52.10
C MET A 185 -39.54 30.17 53.52
N PRO A 186 -39.12 29.37 54.54
CA PRO A 186 -38.63 29.92 55.79
C PRO A 186 -37.21 30.48 55.63
N ALA A 187 -36.91 31.53 56.40
CA ALA A 187 -35.74 32.39 56.31
C ALA A 187 -34.37 31.67 56.37
N LEU A 188 -33.46 32.16 55.53
CA LEU A 188 -32.02 31.89 55.55
C LEU A 188 -31.41 32.17 56.94
N GLN A 189 -30.76 31.16 57.53
CA GLN A 189 -29.76 31.36 58.59
C GLN A 189 -28.38 31.56 57.93
N PRO A 190 -27.52 32.45 58.45
CA PRO A 190 -26.19 32.67 57.89
C PRO A 190 -25.20 31.55 58.28
N GLU A 191 -24.34 31.15 57.34
CA GLU A 191 -23.21 30.24 57.57
C GLU A 191 -22.20 30.80 58.59
N PRO A 192 -21.56 29.95 59.42
CA PRO A 192 -20.53 30.37 60.35
C PRO A 192 -19.14 30.47 59.72
N THR A 193 -18.43 31.51 60.15
CA THR A 193 -17.04 31.92 59.88
C THR A 193 -16.00 30.83 60.15
N TYR A 194 -15.09 30.58 59.20
CA TYR A 194 -13.87 29.78 59.42
C TYR A 194 -12.87 30.54 60.30
N VAL A 195 -12.49 29.95 61.44
CA VAL A 195 -11.43 30.41 62.34
C VAL A 195 -10.15 29.60 62.08
N GLN A 196 -9.04 30.29 61.79
CA GLN A 196 -7.68 29.74 61.76
C GLN A 196 -7.25 29.21 63.14
N GLY A 197 -6.67 28.01 63.19
CA GLY A 197 -5.99 27.43 64.36
C GLY A 197 -4.56 26.98 64.01
N PRO A 198 -3.61 26.99 64.96
CA PRO A 198 -2.19 27.18 64.69
C PRO A 198 -1.39 25.90 64.39
N GLU A 199 -0.30 26.07 63.65
CA GLU A 199 0.79 25.10 63.44
C GLU A 199 1.43 24.66 64.78
N PRO A 200 1.85 23.39 64.90
CA PRO A 200 2.87 23.02 65.87
C PRO A 200 4.09 22.35 65.22
N HIS A 201 5.24 23.01 65.36
CA HIS A 201 6.54 22.38 65.43
C HIS A 201 6.75 21.76 66.83
N ILE A 202 7.33 20.55 66.93
CA ILE A 202 8.59 20.24 67.65
C ILE A 202 8.87 18.71 67.68
N GLN A 203 10.18 18.45 67.60
CA GLN A 203 10.99 17.23 67.63
C GLN A 203 10.71 16.19 68.74
N SER A 204 10.76 14.91 68.32
CA SER A 204 11.59 13.80 68.84
C SER A 204 11.89 13.72 70.33
N TYR A 205 11.48 12.64 71.01
CA TYR A 205 12.35 11.72 71.76
C TYR A 205 11.61 10.41 72.11
N TYR A 206 11.88 9.32 71.39
CA TYR A 206 11.97 7.98 71.99
C TYR A 206 12.79 7.03 71.09
N ARG A 207 13.79 6.37 71.68
CA ARG A 207 14.72 5.42 71.03
C ARG A 207 14.57 4.06 71.72
N PRO A 208 14.19 2.98 71.02
CA PRO A 208 14.23 1.62 71.57
C PRO A 208 15.59 0.94 71.31
N PRO A 209 15.87 -0.20 71.99
CA PRO A 209 17.20 -0.83 72.09
C PRO A 209 17.69 -1.53 70.82
N ARG A 210 19.00 -1.83 70.79
CA ARG A 210 19.77 -2.34 69.65
C ARG A 210 19.88 -3.88 69.66
N ASP A 211 19.57 -4.47 68.50
CA ASP A 211 19.90 -5.79 67.90
C ASP A 211 19.36 -7.11 68.52
N PRO A 212 19.20 -8.21 67.72
CA PRO A 212 19.61 -8.44 66.33
C PRO A 212 18.51 -8.91 65.34
N ASP A 213 18.86 -8.96 64.06
CA ASP A 213 18.20 -9.62 62.91
C ASP A 213 16.90 -8.99 62.36
N ILE A 214 17.10 -7.98 61.51
CA ILE A 214 16.09 -7.45 60.60
C ILE A 214 15.85 -8.47 59.47
N GLU A 215 14.84 -9.33 59.60
CA GLU A 215 14.15 -9.86 58.42
C GLU A 215 13.24 -8.74 57.90
N THR A 216 13.76 -7.98 56.93
CA THR A 216 12.95 -7.07 56.13
C THR A 216 11.81 -7.85 55.49
N PRO A 217 10.56 -7.36 55.52
CA PRO A 217 9.52 -7.93 54.68
C PRO A 217 9.99 -7.77 53.24
N LYS A 218 10.29 -8.91 52.61
CA LYS A 218 10.66 -9.02 51.21
C LYS A 218 9.52 -8.41 50.41
N VAL A 219 9.67 -7.14 50.04
CA VAL A 219 8.90 -6.52 48.97
C VAL A 219 9.27 -7.34 47.74
N THR A 220 8.51 -8.40 47.48
CA THR A 220 8.49 -9.00 46.15
C THR A 220 8.12 -7.84 45.23
N PRO A 221 9.01 -7.43 44.30
CA PRO A 221 8.55 -6.59 43.23
C PRO A 221 7.42 -7.39 42.58
N VAL A 222 6.21 -6.87 42.61
CA VAL A 222 5.20 -7.29 41.64
C VAL A 222 5.77 -6.83 40.31
N VAL A 223 6.62 -7.69 39.73
CA VAL A 223 7.02 -7.62 38.35
C VAL A 223 5.69 -7.73 37.61
N ARG A 224 5.12 -6.58 37.26
CA ARG A 224 3.98 -6.51 36.38
C ARG A 224 4.43 -7.20 35.10
N LYS A 225 4.06 -8.47 34.94
CA LYS A 225 4.38 -9.27 33.75
C LYS A 225 3.91 -8.44 32.57
N GLN A 226 4.85 -7.86 31.84
CA GLN A 226 4.52 -7.15 30.60
C GLN A 226 3.88 -8.20 29.69
N ALA A 227 2.68 -7.92 29.20
CA ALA A 227 1.98 -8.85 28.32
C ALA A 227 2.90 -9.15 27.12
N SER A 228 3.25 -10.42 26.96
CA SER A 228 4.13 -10.89 25.88
C SER A 228 3.29 -11.46 24.76
N PHE A 229 3.72 -11.25 23.51
CA PHE A 229 3.09 -11.90 22.35
C PHE A 229 3.08 -13.43 22.45
N ASN A 230 3.99 -14.03 23.24
CA ASN A 230 4.08 -15.48 23.45
C ASN A 230 2.96 -16.05 24.36
N ASP A 231 2.24 -15.19 25.10
CA ASP A 231 1.14 -15.62 25.97
C ASP A 231 -0.21 -15.68 25.22
N LEU A 232 -0.28 -15.18 23.98
CA LEU A 232 -1.49 -15.14 23.15
C LEU A 232 -1.59 -16.39 22.26
N LYS A 233 -2.80 -16.88 22.04
CA LYS A 233 -3.04 -17.95 21.05
C LYS A 233 -2.86 -17.40 19.63
N SER A 234 -2.37 -18.23 18.72
CA SER A 234 -2.08 -17.85 17.32
C SER A 234 -3.33 -17.38 16.54
N ASP A 235 -4.52 -17.71 17.00
CA ASP A 235 -5.82 -17.36 16.42
C ASP A 235 -6.51 -16.17 17.12
N ASP A 236 -5.94 -15.66 18.21
CA ASP A 236 -6.47 -14.49 18.93
C ASP A 236 -5.96 -13.18 18.32
N TYR A 237 -6.39 -12.91 17.08
CA TYR A 237 -5.99 -11.72 16.34
C TYR A 237 -6.40 -10.42 17.04
N ALA A 238 -7.56 -10.40 17.69
CA ALA A 238 -8.03 -9.25 18.46
C ALA A 238 -7.10 -8.97 19.66
N GLY A 239 -6.69 -10.02 20.39
CA GLY A 239 -5.71 -9.92 21.47
C GLY A 239 -4.35 -9.41 20.99
N ILE A 240 -3.87 -9.90 19.84
CA ILE A 240 -2.61 -9.46 19.23
C ILE A 240 -2.67 -7.97 18.86
N LEU A 241 -3.74 -7.52 18.21
CA LEU A 241 -3.92 -6.12 17.81
C LEU A 241 -3.98 -5.19 19.02
N ASN A 242 -4.66 -5.58 20.10
CA ASN A 242 -4.71 -4.80 21.34
C ASN A 242 -3.35 -4.72 22.04
N LEU A 243 -2.53 -5.76 21.93
CA LEU A 243 -1.18 -5.76 22.48
C LEU A 243 -0.24 -4.87 21.67
N LEU A 244 -0.38 -4.85 20.34
CA LEU A 244 0.34 -3.93 19.45
C LEU A 244 -0.01 -2.47 19.74
N ASP A 245 -1.30 -2.17 19.91
CA ASP A 245 -1.81 -0.83 20.28
C ASP A 245 -1.20 -0.36 21.62
N LYS A 246 -1.15 -1.25 22.61
CA LYS A 246 -0.53 -0.93 23.90
C LYS A 246 0.99 -0.69 23.80
N LYS A 247 1.66 -1.38 22.88
CA LYS A 247 3.10 -1.25 22.66
C LYS A 247 3.46 -0.07 21.77
N SER A 248 2.52 0.45 20.96
CA SER A 248 2.78 1.61 20.09
C SER A 248 3.22 2.82 20.91
N ALA A 249 2.62 3.04 22.09
CA ALA A 249 2.95 4.14 22.99
C ALA A 249 4.45 4.24 23.42
N ALA A 250 5.24 3.17 23.28
CA ALA A 250 6.67 3.17 23.61
C ALA A 250 7.59 3.42 22.39
N LEU A 251 7.02 3.57 21.19
CA LEU A 251 7.76 3.73 19.93
C LEU A 251 7.93 5.21 19.55
N PRO A 252 8.88 5.57 18.67
CA PRO A 252 8.97 6.91 18.08
C PRO A 252 7.67 7.31 17.35
N PRO A 253 7.28 8.61 17.35
CA PRO A 253 6.00 9.07 16.78
C PRO A 253 5.74 8.65 15.32
N ALA A 254 6.79 8.60 14.49
CA ALA A 254 6.67 8.16 13.11
C ALA A 254 6.26 6.68 12.97
N LEU A 255 6.73 5.82 13.87
CA LEU A 255 6.35 4.40 13.90
C LEU A 255 4.99 4.18 14.57
N GLN A 256 4.63 5.04 15.52
CA GLN A 256 3.30 5.02 16.17
C GLN A 256 2.20 5.19 15.13
N THR A 257 2.27 6.23 14.29
CA THR A 257 1.24 6.52 13.29
C THR A 257 1.00 5.35 12.34
N GLU A 258 2.05 4.73 11.82
CA GLU A 258 1.93 3.57 10.92
C GLU A 258 1.39 2.33 11.63
N LEU A 259 1.80 2.10 12.89
CA LEU A 259 1.32 0.97 13.67
C LEU A 259 -0.16 1.13 14.04
N ASP A 260 -0.59 2.34 14.40
CA ASP A 260 -1.98 2.64 14.73
C ASP A 260 -2.88 2.49 13.50
N GLY A 261 -2.40 2.93 12.33
CA GLY A 261 -3.07 2.71 11.03
C GLY A 261 -3.24 1.21 10.73
N LEU A 262 -2.19 0.42 10.94
CA LEU A 262 -2.24 -1.03 10.79
C LEU A 262 -3.22 -1.67 11.76
N VAL A 263 -3.20 -1.28 13.05
CA VAL A 263 -4.12 -1.80 14.06
C VAL A 263 -5.57 -1.49 13.69
N ARG A 264 -5.85 -0.27 13.23
CA ARG A 264 -7.18 0.13 12.74
C ARG A 264 -7.62 -0.73 11.56
N ASN A 265 -6.78 -0.90 10.55
CA ASN A 265 -7.11 -1.72 9.38
C ASN A 265 -7.28 -3.20 9.75
N GLY A 266 -6.46 -3.72 10.66
CA GLY A 266 -6.61 -5.08 11.20
C GLY A 266 -7.95 -5.29 11.91
N ARG A 267 -8.42 -4.29 12.67
CA ARG A 267 -9.76 -4.33 13.30
C ARG A 267 -10.88 -4.30 12.25
N LEU A 268 -10.72 -3.54 11.18
CA LEU A 268 -11.69 -3.52 10.07
C LEU A 268 -11.76 -4.86 9.33
N ILE A 269 -10.62 -5.51 9.08
CA ILE A 269 -10.59 -6.87 8.51
C ILE A 269 -11.32 -7.86 9.42
N LEU A 270 -11.08 -7.80 10.74
CA LEU A 270 -11.81 -8.65 11.70
C LEU A 270 -13.31 -8.37 11.72
N GLN A 271 -13.71 -7.12 11.52
CA GLN A 271 -15.12 -6.74 11.39
C GLN A 271 -15.73 -7.29 10.09
N SER A 272 -15.05 -7.16 8.94
CA SER A 272 -15.48 -7.79 7.68
C SER A 272 -15.63 -9.31 7.81
N MET A 273 -14.67 -9.98 8.46
CA MET A 273 -14.76 -11.42 8.73
C MET A 273 -15.93 -11.82 9.65
N LYS A 274 -16.41 -10.89 10.49
CA LYS A 274 -17.58 -11.12 11.36
C LYS A 274 -18.88 -10.90 10.59
N ASP A 275 -18.87 -9.95 9.65
CA ASP A 275 -20.04 -9.54 8.90
C ASP A 275 -20.31 -10.47 7.69
N ASP A 276 -19.27 -10.98 7.00
CA ASP A 276 -19.38 -12.00 5.94
C ASP A 276 -18.56 -13.28 6.27
N PRO A 277 -19.18 -14.48 6.36
CA PRO A 277 -18.48 -15.75 6.56
C PRO A 277 -17.53 -16.15 5.40
N GLU A 278 -17.70 -15.63 4.19
CA GLU A 278 -16.81 -15.89 3.05
C GLU A 278 -15.45 -15.18 3.21
N ASP A 279 -15.43 -14.07 3.94
CA ASP A 279 -14.22 -13.28 4.22
C ASP A 279 -13.32 -13.89 5.30
N VAL A 280 -13.85 -14.85 6.08
CA VAL A 280 -13.11 -15.52 7.15
C VAL A 280 -11.86 -16.21 6.58
N LYS A 281 -11.97 -16.93 5.47
CA LYS A 281 -10.83 -17.65 4.87
C LYS A 281 -9.70 -16.73 4.38
N PRO A 282 -9.97 -15.74 3.50
CA PRO A 282 -8.93 -14.80 3.05
C PRO A 282 -8.40 -13.94 4.20
N GLY A 283 -9.25 -13.47 5.11
CA GLY A 283 -8.86 -12.67 6.27
C GLY A 283 -7.95 -13.43 7.23
N THR A 284 -8.30 -14.66 7.62
CA THR A 284 -7.45 -15.52 8.48
C THR A 284 -6.11 -15.84 7.83
N ALA A 285 -6.09 -16.17 6.52
CA ALA A 285 -4.85 -16.47 5.80
C ALA A 285 -3.90 -15.25 5.78
N PHE A 286 -4.47 -14.06 5.57
CA PHE A 286 -3.72 -12.80 5.60
C PHE A 286 -3.18 -12.49 7.00
N LEU A 287 -4.05 -12.47 8.02
CA LEU A 287 -3.66 -12.11 9.39
C LEU A 287 -2.59 -13.04 9.96
N ASN A 288 -2.69 -14.35 9.73
CA ASN A 288 -1.65 -15.31 10.14
C ASN A 288 -0.28 -14.99 9.55
N ARG A 289 -0.24 -14.56 8.29
CA ARG A 289 1.01 -14.29 7.58
C ARG A 289 1.63 -12.96 8.00
N TYR A 290 0.82 -11.91 8.09
CA TYR A 290 1.33 -10.56 8.23
C TYR A 290 1.39 -10.07 9.68
N LEU A 291 0.51 -10.51 10.59
CA LEU A 291 0.63 -10.14 12.01
C LEU A 291 1.91 -10.67 12.64
N SER A 292 2.36 -11.87 12.25
CA SER A 292 3.64 -12.40 12.71
C SER A 292 4.82 -11.51 12.28
N ALA A 293 4.75 -10.93 11.08
CA ALA A 293 5.77 -9.98 10.60
C ALA A 293 5.73 -8.66 11.38
N VAL A 294 4.53 -8.13 11.67
CA VAL A 294 4.34 -6.91 12.47
C VAL A 294 4.93 -7.09 13.88
N ILE A 295 4.62 -8.20 14.54
CA ILE A 295 5.16 -8.53 15.86
C ILE A 295 6.70 -8.52 15.85
N ARG A 296 7.31 -9.15 14.84
CA ARG A 296 8.79 -9.18 14.73
C ARG A 296 9.39 -7.79 14.56
N VAL A 297 8.75 -6.91 13.79
CA VAL A 297 9.24 -5.53 13.59
C VAL A 297 9.14 -4.74 14.91
N VAL A 298 8.03 -4.88 15.64
CA VAL A 298 7.82 -4.21 16.94
C VAL A 298 8.76 -4.75 18.02
N GLU A 299 8.97 -6.06 18.10
CA GLU A 299 9.95 -6.63 19.03
C GLU A 299 11.38 -6.21 18.69
N GLN A 300 11.69 -6.06 17.40
CA GLN A 300 13.01 -5.61 16.96
C GLN A 300 13.25 -4.13 17.31
N SER A 301 12.24 -3.27 17.21
CA SER A 301 12.36 -1.87 17.61
C SER A 301 12.51 -1.73 19.13
N GLU A 302 11.83 -2.56 19.92
CA GLU A 302 12.00 -2.63 21.38
C GLU A 302 13.42 -3.10 21.77
N ARG A 303 13.92 -4.20 21.17
CA ARG A 303 15.25 -4.76 21.48
C ARG A 303 16.39 -3.79 21.21
N GLN A 304 16.22 -2.90 20.24
CA GLN A 304 17.22 -1.92 19.89
C GLN A 304 17.16 -0.64 20.74
N ASN A 305 16.25 -0.58 21.72
CA ASN A 305 16.06 0.56 22.64
C ASN A 305 16.05 1.90 21.87
N LEU A 306 15.33 1.98 20.75
CA LEU A 306 15.27 3.23 20.00
C LEU A 306 14.68 4.30 20.93
N PRO A 307 15.45 5.34 21.30
CA PRO A 307 14.92 6.39 22.15
C PRO A 307 13.77 7.08 21.42
N GLU A 308 12.79 7.57 22.18
CA GLU A 308 11.65 8.34 21.69
C GLU A 308 12.08 9.53 20.80
N ASN A 309 13.30 10.04 21.04
CA ASN A 309 13.98 11.10 20.31
C ASN A 309 15.14 10.59 19.42
N ALA A 310 15.07 9.36 18.91
CA ALA A 310 16.08 8.86 17.98
C ALA A 310 16.15 9.76 16.73
N PRO A 311 17.35 10.21 16.31
CA PRO A 311 17.46 10.97 15.08
C PRO A 311 16.93 10.13 13.91
N GLN A 312 16.11 10.75 13.06
CA GLN A 312 15.48 10.11 11.90
C GLN A 312 16.48 9.44 10.95
N SER A 313 17.77 9.80 11.04
CA SER A 313 18.89 9.23 10.29
C SER A 313 19.43 7.89 10.82
N SER A 314 18.79 7.28 11.83
CA SER A 314 19.16 5.91 12.24
C SER A 314 18.78 4.92 11.13
N PRO A 315 19.75 4.19 10.53
CA PRO A 315 19.48 3.25 9.44
C PRO A 315 18.58 2.08 9.88
N VAL A 316 18.45 1.84 11.19
CA VAL A 316 17.53 0.84 11.75
C VAL A 316 16.11 1.40 11.80
N LEU A 317 15.95 2.66 12.25
CA LEU A 317 14.65 3.31 12.31
C LEU A 317 14.03 3.39 10.92
N GLU A 318 14.82 3.79 9.92
CA GLU A 318 14.39 3.86 8.52
C GLU A 318 13.92 2.48 8.01
N ARG A 319 14.67 1.41 8.27
CA ARG A 319 14.29 0.04 7.87
C ARG A 319 13.01 -0.43 8.57
N CYS A 320 12.86 -0.16 9.86
CA CYS A 320 11.64 -0.49 10.60
C CYS A 320 10.44 0.30 10.06
N PHE A 321 10.64 1.59 9.76
CA PHE A 321 9.61 2.45 9.19
C PHE A 321 9.18 1.96 7.80
N THR A 322 10.12 1.73 6.88
CA THR A 322 9.81 1.19 5.55
C THR A 322 9.11 -0.16 5.63
N ALA A 323 9.54 -1.05 6.53
CA ALA A 323 8.90 -2.34 6.73
C ALA A 323 7.46 -2.19 7.25
N LEU A 324 7.23 -1.28 8.20
CA LEU A 324 5.92 -1.04 8.77
C LEU A 324 4.97 -0.36 7.78
N GLN A 325 5.46 0.60 7.00
CA GLN A 325 4.72 1.25 5.91
C GLN A 325 4.31 0.24 4.82
N ALA A 326 5.21 -0.68 4.46
CA ALA A 326 4.89 -1.76 3.52
C ALA A 326 3.85 -2.75 4.09
N LEU A 327 3.86 -3.00 5.40
CA LEU A 327 2.84 -3.81 6.06
C LEU A 327 1.51 -3.05 6.12
N HIS A 328 1.52 -1.77 6.45
CA HIS A 328 0.32 -0.93 6.49
C HIS A 328 -0.38 -0.88 5.12
N SER A 329 0.36 -0.68 4.03
CA SER A 329 -0.20 -0.70 2.67
C SER A 329 -0.80 -2.06 2.29
N ALA A 330 -0.18 -3.17 2.71
CA ALA A 330 -0.74 -4.51 2.51
C ALA A 330 -2.07 -4.71 3.24
N PHE A 331 -2.21 -4.16 4.46
CA PHE A 331 -3.48 -4.21 5.21
C PHE A 331 -4.58 -3.38 4.53
N VAL A 332 -4.24 -2.20 4.01
CA VAL A 332 -5.18 -1.37 3.22
C VAL A 332 -5.63 -2.11 1.96
N GLN A 333 -4.70 -2.71 1.24
CA GLN A 333 -5.01 -3.46 0.02
C GLN A 333 -5.91 -4.67 0.29
N GLN A 334 -5.63 -5.42 1.37
CA GLN A 334 -6.47 -6.55 1.75
C GLN A 334 -7.89 -6.10 2.10
N LEU A 335 -8.06 -5.00 2.84
CA LEU A 335 -9.38 -4.47 3.17
C LEU A 335 -10.14 -4.04 1.91
N ALA A 336 -9.47 -3.34 0.98
CA ALA A 336 -10.07 -2.94 -0.29
C ALA A 336 -10.52 -4.16 -1.12
N GLN A 337 -9.74 -5.26 -1.10
CA GLN A 337 -10.09 -6.48 -1.80
C GLN A 337 -11.34 -7.17 -1.21
N LEU A 338 -11.48 -7.20 0.12
CA LEU A 338 -12.69 -7.75 0.76
C LEU A 338 -13.92 -6.91 0.37
N GLN A 339 -13.81 -5.58 0.42
CA GLN A 339 -14.89 -4.68 0.03
C GLN A 339 -15.26 -4.78 -1.46
N GLU A 340 -14.29 -4.99 -2.35
CA GLU A 340 -14.55 -5.19 -3.78
C GLU A 340 -15.33 -6.49 -4.02
N ASN A 341 -15.00 -7.57 -3.29
CA ASN A 341 -15.75 -8.82 -3.37
C ASN A 341 -17.22 -8.63 -2.95
N ASP A 342 -17.46 -7.90 -1.86
CA ASP A 342 -18.81 -7.58 -1.38
C ASP A 342 -19.60 -6.78 -2.42
N GLN A 343 -18.98 -5.77 -3.04
CA GLN A 343 -19.60 -4.96 -4.09
C GLN A 343 -19.95 -5.80 -5.32
N LEU A 344 -19.03 -6.64 -5.78
CA LEU A 344 -19.28 -7.52 -6.93
C LEU A 344 -20.42 -8.50 -6.65
N LYS A 345 -20.50 -9.04 -5.42
CA LYS A 345 -21.58 -9.93 -4.99
C LYS A 345 -22.92 -9.21 -4.99
N PHE A 346 -22.98 -8.01 -4.43
CA PHE A 346 -24.18 -7.17 -4.45
C PHE A 346 -24.63 -6.83 -5.89
N ASP A 347 -23.70 -6.49 -6.79
CA ASP A 347 -24.01 -6.21 -8.19
C ASP A 347 -24.57 -7.44 -8.92
N VAL A 348 -24.00 -8.63 -8.65
CA VAL A 348 -24.52 -9.90 -9.17
C VAL A 348 -25.94 -10.12 -8.66
N GLU A 349 -26.17 -9.99 -7.35
CA GLU A 349 -27.51 -10.14 -6.76
C GLU A 349 -28.51 -9.15 -7.39
N MET A 350 -28.13 -7.89 -7.55
CA MET A 350 -28.99 -6.89 -8.19
C MET A 350 -29.28 -7.23 -9.65
N SER A 351 -28.29 -7.74 -10.39
CA SER A 351 -28.50 -8.19 -11.78
C SER A 351 -29.42 -9.40 -11.88
N THR A 352 -29.34 -10.33 -10.92
CA THR A 352 -30.27 -11.45 -10.83
C THR A 352 -31.67 -10.97 -10.48
N LEU A 353 -31.79 -9.99 -9.59
CA LEU A 353 -33.07 -9.39 -9.22
C LEU A 353 -33.71 -8.68 -10.41
N ASP A 354 -32.95 -7.88 -11.18
CA ASP A 354 -33.47 -7.24 -12.40
C ASP A 354 -33.87 -8.27 -13.47
N SER A 355 -33.10 -9.36 -13.60
CA SER A 355 -33.45 -10.48 -14.46
C SER A 355 -34.73 -11.20 -14.02
N LEU A 356 -34.94 -11.40 -12.71
CA LEU A 356 -36.16 -12.00 -12.16
C LEU A 356 -37.36 -11.07 -12.36
N LEU A 357 -37.23 -9.78 -12.04
CA LEU A 357 -38.28 -8.77 -12.27
C LEU A 357 -38.70 -8.70 -13.74
N ARG A 358 -37.74 -8.77 -14.66
CA ARG A 358 -38.00 -8.79 -16.10
C ARG A 358 -38.64 -10.11 -16.56
N THR A 359 -38.30 -11.24 -15.93
CA THR A 359 -38.91 -12.55 -16.23
C THR A 359 -40.34 -12.63 -15.74
N ASP A 360 -40.64 -12.00 -14.60
CA ASP A 360 -41.98 -11.92 -14.00
C ASP A 360 -42.87 -10.82 -14.61
N GLY A 361 -42.38 -10.13 -15.65
CA GLY A 361 -43.15 -9.13 -16.40
C GLY A 361 -43.23 -7.75 -15.74
N PHE A 362 -42.44 -7.50 -14.68
CA PHE A 362 -42.28 -6.19 -14.06
C PHE A 362 -41.10 -5.42 -14.67
N LYS A 363 -41.19 -5.12 -15.97
CA LYS A 363 -40.57 -3.99 -16.69
C LYS A 363 -40.87 -4.05 -18.18
#